data_AF-A0A174BQR1-F1
#
_entry.id   AF-A0A174BQR1-F1
#
_cell.length_a   1.000
_cell.length_b   1.000
_cell.length_c   1.000
_cell.angle_alpha   90.00
_cell.angle_beta   90.00
_cell.angle_gamma   90.00
#
_symmetry.space_group_name_H-M   'P 1'
#
loop_
_entity.id
_entity.type
_entity.pdbx_description
1 polymer ?
#
loop_
_entity_poly.entity_id
_entity_poly.type
_entity_poly.pdbx_seq_one_letter_code
_entity_poly.pdbx_strand_id
1 'polypeptide(L)'
;MKELIETLRRNSIIKSLMDEFKKDFKNTYYDATLKQKEMLIDYRDVIFRRWLYSPLRGGTYLTPSYIINNIAQQIYPGDYCIMPYIKVDLDNEGRLKFYRKFNYHSFNNSPVINDLEKLIDFLKPTIIVRDENKYVIDGGERLINRLSIQSDYYIEYLINIATNIGILEPMKSIGCRCYKIGKDYYNYINLKIDEKIKIIINSSIDIVRESISDIIEFDNTNSIFDLLDNGVTEEKFFQMMKPSLKENMEHSKCISDSLKVDEKTIYNITEEVLSDEIGYWLVRREAGIYLDTYLTCILGYYLGIINPIYDELFLTKIFIDFISYTDNPIERLSIIFTMELGHNLTRFGEKIIMERKIIKGNNFKDLVPKNIKSCIEEYKNKKDNILYHIHD
;
A
#
# COMPACT_ATOMS: atom_id res chain seq x y z
N MET A 1 -2.23 -20.78 -15.01
CA MET A 1 -2.07 -20.17 -13.67
C MET A 1 -1.07 -20.84 -12.73
N LYS A 2 -1.30 -22.06 -12.19
CA LYS A 2 -0.31 -22.71 -11.30
C LYS A 2 1.10 -22.79 -11.93
N GLU A 3 1.14 -23.11 -13.22
CA GLU A 3 2.34 -23.11 -14.06
C GLU A 3 3.03 -21.75 -14.14
N LEU A 4 2.30 -20.66 -14.38
CA LEU A 4 2.86 -19.29 -14.36
C LEU A 4 3.54 -19.00 -13.02
N ILE A 5 2.91 -19.32 -11.89
CA ILE A 5 3.50 -19.11 -10.56
C ILE A 5 4.78 -19.94 -10.37
N GLU A 6 4.82 -21.19 -10.87
CA GLU A 6 6.03 -22.01 -10.86
C GLU A 6 7.14 -21.44 -11.76
N THR A 7 6.80 -20.91 -12.93
CA THR A 7 7.77 -20.26 -13.83
C THR A 7 8.31 -18.97 -13.21
N LEU A 8 7.46 -18.13 -12.61
CA LEU A 8 7.88 -16.92 -11.88
C LEU A 8 8.75 -17.27 -10.66
N ARG A 9 8.48 -18.39 -9.98
CA ARG A 9 9.34 -18.90 -8.90
C ARG A 9 10.74 -19.28 -9.41
N ARG A 10 10.84 -19.86 -10.61
CA ARG A 10 12.12 -20.31 -11.20
C ARG A 10 12.86 -19.22 -11.97
N ASN A 11 12.19 -18.10 -12.31
CA ASN A 11 12.80 -16.98 -13.03
C ASN A 11 13.96 -16.36 -12.23
N SER A 12 15.13 -16.25 -12.86
CA SER A 12 16.37 -15.82 -12.22
C SER A 12 16.41 -14.33 -11.88
N ILE A 13 15.73 -13.47 -12.66
CA ILE A 13 15.62 -12.03 -12.39
C ILE A 13 14.75 -11.81 -11.15
N ILE A 14 13.57 -12.44 -11.12
CA ILE A 14 12.65 -12.37 -9.97
C ILE A 14 13.29 -12.97 -8.72
N LYS A 15 14.03 -14.08 -8.85
CA LYS A 15 14.80 -14.65 -7.75
C LYS A 15 15.85 -13.65 -7.23
N SER A 16 16.63 -13.04 -8.11
CA SER A 16 17.65 -12.04 -7.71
C SER A 16 17.04 -10.88 -6.94
N LEU A 17 15.96 -10.27 -7.44
CA LEU A 17 15.25 -9.19 -6.73
C LEU A 17 14.79 -9.60 -5.34
N MET A 18 14.13 -10.77 -5.25
CA MET A 18 13.59 -11.28 -3.99
C MET A 18 14.66 -11.74 -2.99
N ASP A 19 15.83 -12.16 -3.48
CA ASP A 19 16.96 -12.54 -2.63
C ASP A 19 17.73 -11.30 -2.13
N GLU A 20 17.77 -10.20 -2.89
CA GLU A 20 18.28 -8.90 -2.41
C GLU A 20 17.43 -8.32 -1.26
N PHE A 21 16.09 -8.30 -1.39
CA PHE A 21 15.22 -7.89 -0.27
C PHE A 21 15.52 -8.70 1.00
N LYS A 22 15.68 -10.03 0.87
CA LYS A 22 15.99 -10.91 2.01
C LYS A 22 17.37 -10.61 2.59
N LYS A 23 18.39 -10.35 1.76
CA LYS A 23 19.74 -9.94 2.21
C LYS A 23 19.60 -8.70 3.11
N ASP A 24 18.90 -7.68 2.64
CA ASP A 24 18.78 -6.39 3.34
C ASP A 24 18.01 -6.52 4.65
N PHE A 25 16.83 -7.16 4.59
CA PHE A 25 16.02 -7.43 5.78
C PHE A 25 16.78 -8.27 6.80
N LYS A 26 17.49 -9.32 6.34
CA LYS A 26 18.25 -10.22 7.21
C LYS A 26 19.42 -9.51 7.89
N ASN A 27 20.20 -8.73 7.14
CA ASN A 27 21.33 -7.99 7.70
C ASN A 27 20.83 -6.96 8.73
N THR A 28 19.88 -6.11 8.31
CA THR A 28 19.24 -5.13 9.20
C THR A 28 18.68 -5.79 10.47
N TYR A 29 18.06 -6.97 10.36
CA TYR A 29 17.54 -7.69 11.52
C TYR A 29 18.62 -8.20 12.45
N TYR A 30 19.71 -8.81 11.98
CA TYR A 30 20.72 -9.34 12.92
C TYR A 30 21.52 -8.22 13.60
N ASP A 31 21.76 -7.12 12.89
CA ASP A 31 22.48 -5.94 13.37
C ASP A 31 21.61 -5.00 14.26
N ALA A 32 20.29 -5.20 14.27
CA ALA A 32 19.35 -4.40 15.04
C ALA A 32 19.33 -4.68 16.56
N THR A 33 18.96 -3.64 17.31
CA THR A 33 18.60 -3.74 18.74
C THR A 33 17.32 -4.56 18.94
N LEU A 34 16.99 -4.95 20.19
CA LEU A 34 15.78 -5.73 20.46
C LEU A 34 14.48 -5.00 20.04
N LYS A 35 14.32 -3.72 20.43
CA LYS A 35 13.18 -2.86 20.01
C LYS A 35 13.05 -2.80 18.49
N GLN A 36 14.18 -2.66 17.79
CA GLN A 36 14.22 -2.64 16.33
C GLN A 36 13.91 -4.02 15.70
N LYS A 37 14.32 -5.14 16.32
CA LYS A 37 13.96 -6.50 15.87
C LYS A 37 12.46 -6.74 15.96
N GLU A 38 11.82 -6.30 17.04
CA GLU A 38 10.36 -6.34 17.21
C GLU A 38 9.68 -5.52 16.10
N MET A 39 10.06 -4.25 15.94
CA MET A 39 9.55 -3.36 14.88
C MET A 39 9.77 -3.90 13.45
N LEU A 40 10.91 -4.54 13.14
CA LEU A 40 11.14 -5.16 11.83
C LEU A 40 10.15 -6.28 11.54
N ILE A 41 9.82 -7.07 12.56
CA ILE A 41 8.80 -8.10 12.44
C ILE A 41 7.44 -7.43 12.28
N ASP A 42 7.04 -6.51 13.15
CA ASP A 42 5.71 -5.88 13.11
C ASP A 42 5.44 -5.16 11.78
N TYR A 43 6.43 -4.43 11.25
CA TYR A 43 6.33 -3.72 9.97
C TYR A 43 6.77 -4.52 8.74
N ARG A 44 7.00 -5.84 8.84
CA ARG A 44 7.51 -6.70 7.75
C ARG A 44 6.79 -6.53 6.41
N ASP A 45 5.46 -6.43 6.44
CA ASP A 45 4.61 -6.27 5.26
C ASP A 45 4.65 -4.85 4.69
N VAL A 46 4.78 -3.83 5.55
CA VAL A 46 4.98 -2.42 5.16
C VAL A 46 6.34 -2.24 4.49
N ILE A 47 7.39 -2.78 5.11
CA ILE A 47 8.76 -2.80 4.59
C ILE A 47 8.80 -3.46 3.20
N PHE A 48 8.10 -4.58 3.03
CA PHE A 48 7.99 -5.24 1.74
C PHE A 48 7.18 -4.42 0.71
N ARG A 49 6.05 -3.81 1.09
CA ARG A 49 5.25 -2.91 0.22
C ARG A 49 6.09 -1.72 -0.27
N ARG A 50 6.79 -1.04 0.65
CA ARG A 50 7.66 0.10 0.34
C ARG A 50 8.76 -0.30 -0.63
N TRP A 51 9.46 -1.40 -0.38
CA TRP A 51 10.44 -1.95 -1.32
C TRP A 51 9.85 -2.31 -2.69
N LEU A 52 8.66 -2.92 -2.73
CA LEU A 52 8.02 -3.44 -3.94
C LEU A 52 7.65 -2.34 -4.96
N TYR A 53 7.30 -1.14 -4.47
CA TYR A 53 6.96 0.03 -5.29
C TYR A 53 8.03 1.12 -5.32
N SER A 54 9.11 1.01 -4.54
CA SER A 54 10.28 1.86 -4.73
C SER A 54 11.09 1.44 -5.96
N PRO A 55 11.60 2.39 -6.75
CA PRO A 55 12.34 2.09 -7.95
C PRO A 55 13.78 1.66 -7.63
N LEU A 56 14.31 0.72 -8.41
CA LEU A 56 15.71 0.28 -8.32
C LEU A 56 16.73 1.41 -8.60
N ARG A 57 16.26 2.47 -9.27
CA ARG A 57 16.99 3.70 -9.57
C ARG A 57 16.01 4.88 -9.41
N GLY A 58 16.29 5.79 -8.49
CA GLY A 58 15.45 6.98 -8.23
C GLY A 58 15.18 7.79 -9.50
N GLY A 59 14.00 8.41 -9.58
CA GLY A 59 13.50 9.08 -10.79
C GLY A 59 13.19 8.14 -11.96
N THR A 60 12.96 6.84 -11.71
CA THR A 60 12.53 5.89 -12.76
C THR A 60 11.33 5.07 -12.30
N TYR A 61 10.65 4.43 -13.25
CA TYR A 61 9.52 3.53 -13.01
C TYR A 61 9.93 2.06 -12.80
N LEU A 62 11.24 1.80 -12.65
CA LEU A 62 11.80 0.45 -12.55
C LEU A 62 11.62 -0.14 -11.16
N THR A 63 10.38 -0.34 -10.73
CA THR A 63 10.04 -0.96 -9.44
C THR A 63 10.08 -2.49 -9.55
N PRO A 64 10.35 -3.22 -8.45
CA PRO A 64 10.22 -4.68 -8.44
C PRO A 64 8.83 -5.16 -8.90
N SER A 65 7.75 -4.46 -8.54
CA SER A 65 6.38 -4.76 -8.99
C SER A 65 6.26 -4.70 -10.51
N TYR A 66 6.74 -3.60 -11.10
CA TYR A 66 6.67 -3.36 -12.54
C TYR A 66 7.46 -4.43 -13.32
N ILE A 67 8.68 -4.74 -12.89
CA ILE A 67 9.54 -5.75 -13.51
C ILE A 67 8.90 -7.15 -13.46
N ILE A 68 8.34 -7.53 -12.30
CA ILE A 68 7.71 -8.85 -12.09
C ILE A 68 6.44 -8.99 -12.95
N ASN A 69 5.61 -7.96 -13.02
CA ASN A 69 4.41 -7.97 -13.85
C ASN A 69 4.73 -7.96 -15.34
N ASN A 70 5.72 -7.19 -15.79
CA ASN A 70 6.16 -7.21 -17.20
C ASN A 70 6.68 -8.60 -17.60
N ILE A 71 7.51 -9.24 -16.77
CA ILE A 71 7.96 -10.63 -16.98
C ILE A 71 6.78 -11.61 -17.01
N ALA A 72 5.81 -11.47 -16.10
CA ALA A 72 4.64 -12.35 -16.07
C ALA A 72 3.81 -12.24 -17.35
N GLN A 73 3.55 -11.01 -17.82
CA GLN A 73 2.80 -10.73 -19.05
C GLN A 73 3.55 -11.21 -20.31
N GLN A 74 4.89 -11.18 -20.33
CA GLN A 74 5.69 -11.79 -21.40
C GLN A 74 5.60 -13.33 -21.44
N ILE A 75 5.46 -13.98 -20.28
CA ILE A 75 5.32 -15.44 -20.18
C ILE A 75 3.90 -15.89 -20.53
N TYR A 76 2.89 -15.16 -20.08
CA TYR A 76 1.48 -15.50 -20.24
C TYR A 76 0.64 -14.22 -20.30
N PRO A 77 0.34 -13.65 -21.49
CA PRO A 77 -0.44 -12.42 -21.57
C PRO A 77 -1.87 -12.57 -21.01
N GLY A 78 -2.40 -11.54 -20.34
CA GLY A 78 -3.83 -11.49 -19.98
C GLY A 78 -4.23 -10.45 -18.92
N ASP A 79 -5.53 -10.39 -18.65
CA ASP A 79 -6.19 -9.39 -17.79
C ASP A 79 -5.98 -9.68 -16.28
N TYR A 80 -4.73 -9.57 -15.82
CA TYR A 80 -4.37 -9.89 -14.44
C TYR A 80 -3.17 -9.08 -13.90
N CYS A 81 -3.03 -9.08 -12.57
CA CYS A 81 -1.87 -8.59 -11.84
C CYS A 81 -1.27 -9.69 -10.93
N ILE A 82 0.06 -9.74 -10.86
CA ILE A 82 0.82 -10.53 -9.88
C ILE A 82 1.27 -9.59 -8.77
N MET A 83 0.83 -9.87 -7.54
CA MET A 83 1.37 -9.22 -6.36
C MET A 83 2.34 -10.20 -5.68
N PRO A 84 3.66 -10.07 -5.85
CA PRO A 84 4.61 -10.88 -5.10
C PRO A 84 4.47 -10.58 -3.60
N TYR A 85 4.85 -11.53 -2.75
CA TYR A 85 4.89 -11.33 -1.30
C TYR A 85 5.99 -12.19 -0.68
N ILE A 86 6.66 -11.68 0.35
CA ILE A 86 7.57 -12.47 1.19
C ILE A 86 7.00 -12.52 2.59
N LYS A 87 6.52 -13.70 3.00
CA LYS A 87 6.20 -13.96 4.41
C LYS A 87 7.52 -14.06 5.17
N VAL A 88 7.68 -13.23 6.21
CA VAL A 88 8.78 -13.31 7.17
C VAL A 88 8.22 -13.95 8.45
N ASP A 89 8.79 -15.06 8.87
CA ASP A 89 8.50 -15.72 10.15
C ASP A 89 9.79 -15.85 10.96
N LEU A 90 9.65 -15.98 12.28
CA LEU A 90 10.72 -16.48 13.15
C LEU A 90 10.49 -17.97 13.43
N ASP A 91 11.58 -18.72 13.61
CA ASP A 91 11.49 -20.07 14.15
C ASP A 91 11.69 -20.13 15.66
N ASN A 92 11.61 -21.35 16.22
CA ASN A 92 11.71 -21.61 17.66
C ASN A 92 13.04 -21.14 18.28
N GLU A 93 14.05 -20.82 17.47
CA GLU A 93 15.35 -20.31 17.90
C GLU A 93 15.52 -18.81 17.59
N GLY A 94 14.45 -18.12 17.17
CA GLY A 94 14.48 -16.70 16.80
C GLY A 94 15.17 -16.42 15.46
N ARG A 95 15.34 -17.42 14.59
CA ARG A 95 15.99 -17.24 13.29
C ARG A 95 14.96 -16.90 12.20
N LEU A 96 15.28 -15.91 11.35
CA LEU A 96 14.44 -15.51 10.22
C LEU A 96 14.24 -16.63 9.19
N LYS A 97 12.97 -16.87 8.82
CA LYS A 97 12.54 -17.72 7.70
C LYS A 97 11.72 -16.91 6.70
N PHE A 98 12.05 -17.07 5.42
CA PHE A 98 11.44 -16.31 4.33
C PHE A 98 10.70 -17.22 3.36
N TYR A 99 9.39 -17.01 3.18
CA TYR A 99 8.56 -17.77 2.24
C TYR A 99 8.02 -16.87 1.14
N ARG A 100 8.55 -17.02 -0.07
CA ARG A 100 8.09 -16.28 -1.26
C ARG A 100 6.76 -16.83 -1.75
N LYS A 101 5.72 -16.00 -1.69
CA LYS A 101 4.40 -16.20 -2.27
C LYS A 101 4.20 -15.27 -3.47
N PHE A 102 3.18 -15.57 -4.26
CA PHE A 102 2.70 -14.72 -5.35
C PHE A 102 1.18 -14.75 -5.27
N ASN A 103 0.60 -13.63 -4.86
CA ASN A 103 -0.81 -13.36 -4.95
C ASN A 103 -1.16 -13.00 -6.40
N TYR A 104 -2.41 -13.25 -6.79
CA TYR A 104 -2.87 -13.14 -8.17
C TYR A 104 -4.24 -12.47 -8.18
N HIS A 105 -4.39 -11.42 -8.98
CA HIS A 105 -5.58 -10.59 -9.05
C HIS A 105 -6.13 -10.65 -10.48
N SER A 106 -7.36 -11.14 -10.62
CA SER A 106 -8.11 -11.26 -11.88
C SER A 106 -9.60 -11.41 -11.55
N PHE A 107 -10.50 -11.32 -12.53
CA PHE A 107 -11.94 -11.57 -12.31
C PHE A 107 -12.29 -12.98 -11.79
N ASN A 108 -11.35 -13.93 -11.82
CA ASN A 108 -11.56 -15.30 -11.33
C ASN A 108 -10.83 -15.60 -10.00
N ASN A 109 -10.07 -14.64 -9.44
CA ASN A 109 -9.34 -14.82 -8.19
C ASN A 109 -8.87 -13.49 -7.62
N SER A 110 -9.13 -13.25 -6.33
CA SER A 110 -8.53 -12.15 -5.56
C SER A 110 -8.25 -12.63 -4.11
N PRO A 111 -7.09 -12.31 -3.52
CA PRO A 111 -6.81 -12.61 -2.11
C PRO A 111 -7.85 -12.03 -1.15
N VAL A 112 -8.37 -10.83 -1.46
CA VAL A 112 -9.35 -10.10 -0.63
C VAL A 112 -10.61 -10.91 -0.35
N ILE A 113 -11.09 -11.74 -1.28
CA ILE A 113 -12.26 -12.61 -1.02
C ILE A 113 -11.94 -13.63 0.09
N ASN A 114 -10.82 -14.34 -0.05
CA ASN A 114 -10.41 -15.35 0.92
C ASN A 114 -10.10 -14.72 2.30
N ASP A 115 -9.69 -13.46 2.33
CA ASP A 115 -9.38 -12.71 3.55
C ASP A 115 -10.65 -12.13 4.20
N LEU A 116 -11.66 -11.74 3.42
CA LEU A 116 -13.01 -11.45 3.93
C LEU A 116 -13.64 -12.70 4.55
N GLU A 117 -13.52 -13.87 3.92
CA GLU A 117 -14.02 -15.12 4.51
C GLU A 117 -13.35 -15.42 5.87
N LYS A 118 -12.04 -15.15 6.02
CA LYS A 118 -11.34 -15.27 7.31
C LYS A 118 -11.75 -14.24 8.35
N LEU A 119 -12.10 -13.02 7.95
CA LEU A 119 -12.68 -11.99 8.83
C LEU A 119 -14.02 -12.48 9.40
N ILE A 120 -14.84 -13.14 8.56
CA ILE A 120 -16.13 -13.70 9.00
C ILE A 120 -15.95 -14.96 9.87
N ASP A 121 -15.00 -15.85 9.57
CA ASP A 121 -14.63 -16.96 10.47
C ASP A 121 -14.19 -16.51 11.88
N PHE A 122 -13.62 -15.29 11.96
CA PHE A 122 -13.09 -14.73 13.19
C PHE A 122 -14.18 -14.11 14.08
N LEU A 123 -15.29 -13.67 13.48
CA LEU A 123 -16.43 -13.04 14.17
C LEU A 123 -17.09 -14.00 15.17
N LYS A 124 -16.94 -13.75 16.47
CA LYS A 124 -17.40 -14.66 17.54
C LYS A 124 -17.84 -13.92 18.83
N PRO A 125 -19.12 -13.50 18.96
CA PRO A 125 -20.15 -13.34 17.92
C PRO A 125 -20.07 -11.97 17.22
N THR A 126 -19.09 -11.15 17.59
CA THR A 126 -18.85 -9.80 17.07
C THR A 126 -17.36 -9.60 16.79
N ILE A 127 -17.06 -8.56 16.04
CA ILE A 127 -15.73 -7.95 15.97
C ILE A 127 -15.78 -6.67 16.81
N ILE A 128 -14.81 -6.46 17.70
CA ILE A 128 -14.73 -5.30 18.58
C ILE A 128 -13.48 -4.51 18.21
N VAL A 129 -13.66 -3.24 17.85
CA VAL A 129 -12.58 -2.30 17.55
C VAL A 129 -12.61 -1.19 18.60
N ARG A 130 -11.46 -0.89 19.22
CA ARG A 130 -11.38 0.08 20.32
C ARG A 130 -11.44 1.51 19.78
N ASP A 131 -12.21 2.39 20.41
CA ASP A 131 -12.32 3.80 19.98
C ASP A 131 -10.98 4.54 20.12
N GLU A 132 -10.17 4.14 21.11
CA GLU A 132 -8.83 4.66 21.39
C GLU A 132 -7.82 4.38 20.27
N ASN A 133 -8.00 3.30 19.49
CA ASN A 133 -7.18 2.99 18.33
C ASN A 133 -7.96 2.15 17.32
N LYS A 134 -8.38 2.78 16.22
CA LYS A 134 -9.19 2.16 15.16
C LYS A 134 -8.53 0.95 14.48
N TYR A 135 -7.22 0.75 14.64
CA TYR A 135 -6.48 -0.37 14.08
C TYR A 135 -6.38 -1.57 15.04
N VAL A 136 -6.70 -1.38 16.34
CA VAL A 136 -6.62 -2.44 17.35
C VAL A 136 -7.98 -3.13 17.49
N ILE A 137 -7.98 -4.43 17.17
CA ILE A 137 -9.14 -5.31 17.21
C ILE A 137 -8.91 -6.36 18.29
N ASP A 138 -9.91 -6.59 19.15
CA ASP A 138 -9.83 -7.61 20.20
C ASP A 138 -9.57 -9.01 19.59
N GLY A 139 -8.41 -9.61 19.89
CA GLY A 139 -8.00 -10.91 19.32
C GLY A 139 -7.42 -10.84 17.90
N GLY A 140 -7.19 -9.62 17.36
CA GLY A 140 -6.70 -9.37 16.01
C GLY A 140 -5.37 -10.06 15.68
N GLU A 141 -4.55 -10.37 16.68
CA GLU A 141 -3.28 -11.11 16.52
C GLU A 141 -3.48 -12.52 15.92
N ARG A 142 -4.66 -13.11 16.10
CA ARG A 142 -5.03 -14.41 15.52
C ARG A 142 -5.55 -14.29 14.10
N LEU A 143 -6.16 -13.15 13.77
CA LEU A 143 -6.67 -12.88 12.43
C LEU A 143 -5.52 -12.48 11.49
N ILE A 144 -4.71 -11.48 11.87
CA ILE A 144 -3.63 -10.92 11.06
C ILE A 144 -2.68 -12.00 10.52
N ASN A 145 -2.37 -13.01 11.34
CA ASN A 145 -1.50 -14.11 10.98
C ASN A 145 -2.09 -15.09 9.94
N ARG A 146 -3.42 -15.08 9.73
CA ARG A 146 -4.14 -15.89 8.72
C ARG A 146 -4.34 -15.16 7.38
N LEU A 147 -4.28 -13.83 7.37
CA LEU A 147 -4.52 -13.00 6.17
C LEU A 147 -3.41 -13.14 5.13
N SER A 148 -3.68 -12.72 3.89
CA SER A 148 -2.67 -12.66 2.82
C SER A 148 -1.71 -11.48 2.99
N ILE A 149 -2.12 -10.45 3.73
CA ILE A 149 -1.35 -9.27 4.12
C ILE A 149 -1.47 -9.11 5.65
N GLN A 150 -0.34 -9.02 6.33
CA GLN A 150 -0.22 -8.98 7.78
C GLN A 150 -0.06 -7.53 8.26
N SER A 151 -1.15 -6.77 8.21
CA SER A 151 -1.18 -5.33 8.51
C SER A 151 -2.52 -4.95 9.14
N ASP A 152 -2.51 -4.20 10.25
CA ASP A 152 -3.74 -3.75 10.91
C ASP A 152 -4.56 -2.80 10.02
N TYR A 153 -3.88 -1.97 9.22
CA TYR A 153 -4.49 -1.12 8.19
C TYR A 153 -5.25 -1.92 7.13
N TYR A 154 -4.82 -3.17 6.86
CA TYR A 154 -5.55 -4.07 5.97
C TYR A 154 -6.80 -4.63 6.63
N ILE A 155 -6.79 -4.87 7.95
CA ILE A 155 -8.00 -5.35 8.66
C ILE A 155 -9.07 -4.25 8.75
N GLU A 156 -8.69 -2.99 9.03
CA GLU A 156 -9.63 -1.85 8.96
C GLU A 156 -10.21 -1.70 7.54
N TYR A 157 -9.41 -1.89 6.49
CA TYR A 157 -9.93 -1.96 5.11
C TYR A 157 -10.92 -3.11 4.91
N LEU A 158 -10.62 -4.32 5.41
CA LEU A 158 -11.52 -5.48 5.32
C LEU A 158 -12.84 -5.26 6.09
N ILE A 159 -12.80 -4.57 7.23
CA ILE A 159 -14.02 -4.19 7.99
C ILE A 159 -14.83 -3.14 7.23
N ASN A 160 -14.19 -2.11 6.67
CA ASN A 160 -14.86 -1.05 5.92
C ASN A 160 -15.51 -1.59 4.65
N ILE A 161 -14.80 -2.41 3.86
CA ILE A 161 -15.38 -3.02 2.65
C ILE A 161 -16.51 -3.99 3.00
N ALA A 162 -16.37 -4.81 4.04
CA ALA A 162 -17.43 -5.71 4.49
C ALA A 162 -18.68 -4.97 5.00
N THR A 163 -18.50 -3.80 5.62
CA THR A 163 -19.60 -2.94 6.09
C THR A 163 -20.31 -2.27 4.92
N ASN A 164 -19.57 -1.68 3.97
CA ASN A 164 -20.17 -1.00 2.81
C ASN A 164 -20.94 -1.95 1.88
N ILE A 165 -20.52 -3.22 1.78
CA ILE A 165 -21.22 -4.25 0.98
C ILE A 165 -22.23 -5.09 1.79
N GLY A 166 -22.52 -4.69 3.04
CA GLY A 166 -23.58 -5.26 3.89
C GLY A 166 -23.30 -6.68 4.46
N ILE A 167 -22.07 -7.17 4.36
CA ILE A 167 -21.61 -8.41 5.00
C ILE A 167 -21.51 -8.22 6.52
N LEU A 168 -21.04 -7.05 6.96
CA LEU A 168 -21.04 -6.63 8.35
C LEU A 168 -22.02 -5.48 8.56
N GLU A 169 -22.59 -5.37 9.75
CA GLU A 169 -23.35 -4.20 10.18
C GLU A 169 -22.87 -3.71 11.55
N PRO A 170 -22.77 -2.38 11.75
CA PRO A 170 -22.36 -1.81 13.02
C PRO A 170 -23.45 -2.00 14.09
N MET A 171 -23.02 -2.30 15.31
CA MET A 171 -23.85 -2.36 16.50
C MET A 171 -23.67 -1.10 17.34
N LYS A 172 -24.73 -0.71 18.06
CA LYS A 172 -24.61 0.33 19.08
C LYS A 172 -23.82 -0.21 20.27
N SER A 173 -22.71 0.44 20.57
CA SER A 173 -21.80 0.15 21.69
C SER A 173 -21.26 1.47 22.27
N ILE A 174 -20.65 1.40 23.45
CA ILE A 174 -20.05 2.54 24.16
C ILE A 174 -18.55 2.26 24.29
N GLY A 175 -17.69 3.21 23.90
CA GLY A 175 -16.22 3.08 24.00
C GLY A 175 -15.59 2.08 23.02
N CYS A 176 -16.34 1.61 22.03
CA CYS A 176 -15.86 0.74 20.96
C CYS A 176 -16.82 0.75 19.76
N ARG A 177 -16.31 0.44 18.58
CA ARG A 177 -17.08 0.05 17.39
C ARG A 177 -17.25 -1.46 17.38
N CYS A 178 -18.49 -1.94 17.49
CA CYS A 178 -18.83 -3.36 17.41
C CYS A 178 -19.48 -3.69 16.06
N TYR A 179 -19.13 -4.83 15.46
CA TYR A 179 -19.69 -5.30 14.19
C TYR A 179 -20.23 -6.72 14.34
N LYS A 180 -21.37 -7.01 13.71
CA LYS A 180 -21.96 -8.36 13.56
C LYS A 180 -22.22 -8.68 12.09
N ILE A 181 -22.63 -9.92 11.80
CA ILE A 181 -23.12 -10.30 10.46
C ILE A 181 -24.27 -9.37 10.05
N GLY A 182 -24.09 -8.73 8.90
CA GLY A 182 -25.06 -7.86 8.25
C GLY A 182 -26.07 -8.63 7.40
N LYS A 183 -27.18 -7.95 7.09
CA LYS A 183 -28.32 -8.50 6.34
C LYS A 183 -27.94 -9.10 4.96
N ASP A 184 -26.90 -8.59 4.29
CA ASP A 184 -26.57 -8.97 2.91
C ASP A 184 -25.52 -10.10 2.82
N TYR A 185 -24.98 -10.56 3.96
CA TYR A 185 -24.00 -11.66 4.01
C TYR A 185 -24.47 -12.92 3.26
N TYR A 186 -25.70 -13.38 3.50
CA TYR A 186 -26.23 -14.58 2.85
C TYR A 186 -26.48 -14.40 1.35
N ASN A 187 -26.70 -13.17 0.89
CA ASN A 187 -26.73 -12.86 -0.54
C ASN A 187 -25.32 -12.91 -1.12
N TYR A 188 -24.36 -12.24 -0.46
CA TYR A 188 -22.97 -12.16 -0.88
C TYR A 188 -22.31 -13.54 -1.03
N ILE A 189 -22.47 -14.46 -0.07
CA ILE A 189 -21.79 -15.78 -0.14
C ILE A 189 -22.21 -16.59 -1.37
N ASN A 190 -23.45 -16.42 -1.84
CA ASN A 190 -24.03 -17.11 -2.99
C ASN A 190 -23.63 -16.52 -4.35
N LEU A 191 -23.00 -15.34 -4.38
CA LEU A 191 -22.48 -14.74 -5.60
C LEU A 191 -21.30 -15.51 -6.18
N LYS A 192 -21.15 -15.45 -7.51
CA LYS A 192 -19.96 -15.95 -8.21
C LYS A 192 -18.73 -15.10 -7.88
N ILE A 193 -17.55 -15.65 -8.13
CA ILE A 193 -16.28 -15.00 -7.82
C ILE A 193 -16.14 -13.67 -8.57
N ASP A 194 -16.53 -13.59 -9.84
CA ASP A 194 -16.45 -12.37 -10.64
C ASP A 194 -17.42 -11.28 -10.16
N GLU A 195 -18.63 -11.67 -9.71
CA GLU A 195 -19.61 -10.79 -9.07
C GLU A 195 -19.08 -10.25 -7.73
N LYS A 196 -18.53 -11.11 -6.86
CA LYS A 196 -17.87 -10.71 -5.61
C LYS A 196 -16.73 -9.72 -5.86
N ILE A 197 -15.88 -9.98 -6.85
CA ILE A 197 -14.75 -9.12 -7.21
C ILE A 197 -15.24 -7.75 -7.71
N LYS A 198 -16.26 -7.70 -8.58
CA LYS A 198 -16.85 -6.44 -9.06
C LYS A 198 -17.42 -5.61 -7.91
N ILE A 199 -18.15 -6.22 -6.99
CA ILE A 199 -18.72 -5.53 -5.81
C ILE A 199 -17.62 -5.00 -4.89
N ILE A 200 -16.60 -5.81 -4.59
CA ILE A 200 -15.42 -5.38 -3.79
C ILE A 200 -14.72 -4.20 -4.46
N ILE A 201 -14.46 -4.25 -5.77
CA ILE A 201 -13.76 -3.17 -6.48
C ILE A 201 -14.59 -1.88 -6.46
N ASN A 202 -15.89 -1.97 -6.76
CA ASN A 202 -16.79 -0.80 -6.76
C ASN A 202 -16.78 -0.12 -5.39
N SER A 203 -17.10 -0.88 -4.35
CA SER A 203 -17.17 -0.35 -3.00
C SER A 203 -15.79 0.07 -2.47
N SER A 204 -14.69 -0.47 -2.99
CA SER A 204 -13.34 0.04 -2.67
C SER A 204 -13.07 1.38 -3.32
N ILE A 205 -13.50 1.61 -4.57
CA ILE A 205 -13.41 2.92 -5.24
C ILE A 205 -14.27 3.94 -4.50
N ASP A 206 -15.46 3.57 -4.04
CA ASP A 206 -16.32 4.43 -3.22
C ASP A 206 -15.63 4.80 -1.88
N ILE A 207 -15.04 3.81 -1.19
CA ILE A 207 -14.22 4.03 0.03
C ILE A 207 -13.03 4.95 -0.24
N VAL A 208 -12.29 4.74 -1.33
CA VAL A 208 -11.14 5.60 -1.71
C VAL A 208 -11.61 7.03 -1.89
N ARG A 209 -12.64 7.24 -2.73
CA ARG A 209 -13.23 8.54 -3.02
C ARG A 209 -13.70 9.25 -1.76
N GLU A 210 -14.49 8.58 -0.92
CA GLU A 210 -15.01 9.14 0.32
C GLU A 210 -13.89 9.50 1.28
N SER A 211 -12.94 8.58 1.49
CA SER A 211 -11.78 8.83 2.35
C SER A 211 -10.99 10.05 1.87
N ILE A 212 -10.54 10.08 0.61
CA ILE A 212 -9.64 11.17 0.14
C ILE A 212 -10.36 12.48 -0.21
N SER A 213 -11.71 12.53 -0.13
CA SER A 213 -12.49 13.75 -0.41
C SER A 213 -12.24 14.90 0.58
N ASP A 214 -11.61 14.62 1.73
CA ASP A 214 -11.17 15.66 2.67
C ASP A 214 -10.03 16.52 2.09
N ILE A 215 -9.20 15.97 1.19
CA ILE A 215 -8.03 16.64 0.62
C ILE A 215 -8.09 16.82 -0.90
N ILE A 216 -8.80 15.94 -1.63
CA ILE A 216 -9.01 16.00 -3.07
C ILE A 216 -10.40 16.57 -3.36
N GLU A 217 -10.45 17.54 -4.27
CA GLU A 217 -11.69 18.08 -4.82
C GLU A 217 -12.21 17.19 -5.95
N PHE A 218 -13.47 16.75 -5.84
CA PHE A 218 -14.14 15.94 -6.85
C PHE A 218 -15.41 16.62 -7.33
N ASP A 219 -15.39 17.17 -8.56
CA ASP A 219 -16.55 17.84 -9.17
C ASP A 219 -17.80 16.96 -9.26
N ASN A 220 -17.62 15.64 -9.39
CA ASN A 220 -18.70 14.66 -9.46
C ASN A 220 -18.18 13.23 -9.14
N THR A 221 -19.09 12.26 -9.12
CA THR A 221 -18.78 10.85 -8.80
C THR A 221 -17.79 10.20 -9.76
N ASN A 222 -17.62 10.70 -10.98
CA ASN A 222 -16.69 10.14 -11.96
C ASN A 222 -15.27 10.72 -11.84
N SER A 223 -15.07 11.82 -11.11
CA SER A 223 -13.76 12.47 -10.97
C SER A 223 -12.71 11.58 -10.30
N ILE A 224 -13.10 10.56 -9.52
CA ILE A 224 -12.17 9.53 -9.01
C ILE A 224 -11.51 8.72 -10.14
N PHE A 225 -12.16 8.57 -11.30
CA PHE A 225 -11.58 7.84 -12.43
C PHE A 225 -10.44 8.61 -13.13
N ASP A 226 -10.23 9.89 -12.83
CA ASP A 226 -9.04 10.64 -13.27
C ASP A 226 -7.78 10.27 -12.46
N LEU A 227 -7.96 9.69 -11.27
CA LEU A 227 -6.92 9.06 -10.46
C LEU A 227 -6.84 7.53 -10.71
N LEU A 228 -7.53 7.02 -11.74
CA LEU A 228 -7.50 5.63 -12.19
C LEU A 228 -7.21 5.63 -13.69
N ASP A 229 -5.98 5.99 -14.05
CA ASP A 229 -5.54 6.16 -15.43
C ASP A 229 -4.07 5.75 -15.58
N ASN A 230 -3.59 5.70 -16.83
CA ASN A 230 -2.16 5.56 -17.11
C ASN A 230 -1.46 6.94 -17.06
N GLY A 231 -0.27 6.99 -16.48
CA GLY A 231 0.50 8.22 -16.34
C GLY A 231 -0.11 9.26 -15.41
N VAL A 232 -0.72 8.83 -14.30
CA VAL A 232 -1.02 9.74 -13.18
C VAL A 232 0.30 10.10 -12.51
N THR A 233 0.48 11.37 -12.16
CA THR A 233 1.70 11.94 -11.58
C THR A 233 1.40 12.63 -10.25
N GLU A 234 2.44 12.87 -9.45
CA GLU A 234 2.37 13.67 -8.22
C GLU A 234 1.69 15.02 -8.44
N GLU A 235 2.11 15.72 -9.50
CA GLU A 235 1.53 16.96 -9.99
C GLU A 235 0.00 16.86 -10.24
N LYS A 236 -0.50 15.72 -10.75
CA LYS A 236 -1.94 15.53 -10.94
C LYS A 236 -2.69 15.41 -9.61
N PHE A 237 -2.09 14.86 -8.56
CA PHE A 237 -2.68 14.89 -7.22
C PHE A 237 -2.73 16.32 -6.69
N PHE A 238 -1.63 17.09 -6.74
CA PHE A 238 -1.61 18.50 -6.30
C PHE A 238 -2.63 19.36 -7.07
N GLN A 239 -2.73 19.20 -8.39
CA GLN A 239 -3.74 19.87 -9.21
C GLN A 239 -5.19 19.54 -8.80
N MET A 240 -5.43 18.36 -8.23
CA MET A 240 -6.74 17.94 -7.72
C MET A 240 -6.95 18.21 -6.22
N MET A 241 -5.96 18.73 -5.48
CA MET A 241 -6.17 19.11 -4.09
C MET A 241 -7.14 20.29 -3.96
N LYS A 242 -7.86 20.39 -2.84
CA LYS A 242 -8.74 21.53 -2.55
C LYS A 242 -7.97 22.86 -2.58
N PRO A 243 -8.62 23.99 -2.96
CA PRO A 243 -8.00 25.32 -2.95
C PRO A 243 -7.38 25.69 -1.60
N SER A 244 -8.04 25.36 -0.49
CA SER A 244 -7.53 25.56 0.87
C SER A 244 -6.18 24.91 1.14
N LEU A 245 -5.84 23.80 0.47
CA LEU A 245 -4.52 23.17 0.58
C LEU A 245 -3.51 23.80 -0.36
N LYS A 246 -3.94 24.22 -1.57
CA LYS A 246 -3.09 24.89 -2.56
C LYS A 246 -2.62 26.27 -2.10
N GLU A 247 -3.53 27.09 -1.57
CA GLU A 247 -3.23 28.44 -1.05
C GLU A 247 -2.18 28.39 0.08
N ASN A 248 -2.25 27.35 0.92
CA ASN A 248 -1.27 27.10 1.98
C ASN A 248 0.12 26.71 1.45
N MET A 249 0.24 26.12 0.25
CA MET A 249 1.55 25.86 -0.38
C MET A 249 2.23 27.15 -0.87
N GLU A 250 1.50 28.26 -1.02
CA GLU A 250 2.00 29.54 -1.54
C GLU A 250 2.40 30.56 -0.44
N HIS A 251 2.05 30.33 0.83
CA HIS A 251 2.04 31.40 1.86
C HIS A 251 3.00 31.25 3.06
N SER A 252 3.59 30.08 3.31
CA SER A 252 4.19 29.77 4.63
C SER A 252 5.70 30.13 4.74
N LYS A 253 6.18 30.62 5.92
CA LYS A 253 7.60 30.94 6.31
C LYS A 253 7.90 30.71 7.83
N CYS A 254 9.14 30.37 8.25
CA CYS A 254 9.64 30.02 9.64
C CYS A 254 9.15 28.67 10.27
N ILE A 255 9.39 28.23 11.53
CA ILE A 255 9.01 26.85 12.03
C ILE A 255 8.35 26.81 13.44
N SER A 256 7.47 25.80 13.74
CA SER A 256 6.93 25.29 15.06
C SER A 256 5.49 25.72 15.53
N ASP A 257 4.54 24.86 15.98
CA ASP A 257 4.50 23.37 16.08
C ASP A 257 3.09 22.74 16.37
N SER A 258 2.91 21.46 16.00
CA SER A 258 1.98 20.44 16.60
C SER A 258 0.42 20.44 16.45
N LEU A 259 -0.04 19.67 15.46
CA LEU A 259 -0.85 18.43 15.59
C LEU A 259 -2.29 18.33 16.18
N LYS A 260 -3.17 17.94 15.25
CA LYS A 260 -4.29 16.97 15.16
C LYS A 260 -4.47 16.77 13.64
N VAL A 261 -5.43 15.97 13.13
CA VAL A 261 -5.74 15.94 11.68
C VAL A 261 -7.24 15.85 11.43
N ASP A 262 -7.88 17.02 11.47
CA ASP A 262 -9.01 17.37 10.61
C ASP A 262 -8.53 18.45 9.60
N GLU A 263 -9.36 18.85 8.64
CA GLU A 263 -9.04 19.94 7.69
C GLU A 263 -8.59 21.22 8.43
N LYS A 264 -9.20 21.47 9.60
CA LYS A 264 -8.86 22.55 10.53
C LYS A 264 -7.46 22.46 11.13
N THR A 265 -6.87 21.27 11.26
CA THR A 265 -5.54 21.14 11.85
C THR A 265 -4.44 21.06 10.82
N ILE A 266 -4.73 20.66 9.58
CA ILE A 266 -3.85 21.03 8.46
C ILE A 266 -3.72 22.55 8.44
N TYR A 267 -4.85 23.27 8.56
CA TYR A 267 -4.93 24.73 8.64
C TYR A 267 -4.11 25.34 9.79
N ASN A 268 -4.21 24.80 11.02
CA ASN A 268 -3.44 25.33 12.16
C ASN A 268 -1.91 25.08 12.01
N ILE A 269 -1.50 23.97 11.40
CA ILE A 269 -0.08 23.68 11.15
C ILE A 269 0.48 24.60 10.05
N THR A 270 -0.34 25.02 9.09
CA THR A 270 0.05 25.96 8.03
C THR A 270 -0.03 27.43 8.45
N GLU A 271 -0.90 27.79 9.42
CA GLU A 271 -1.07 29.19 9.87
C GLU A 271 0.13 29.74 10.64
N GLU A 272 0.72 28.98 11.57
CA GLU A 272 1.73 29.57 12.44
C GLU A 272 3.07 29.79 11.69
N VAL A 273 3.52 28.86 10.83
CA VAL A 273 4.90 28.85 10.30
C VAL A 273 5.12 27.79 9.18
N LEU A 274 5.92 28.05 8.09
CA LEU A 274 6.79 27.10 7.29
C LEU A 274 7.23 27.48 5.85
N SER A 275 8.51 27.83 5.62
CA SER A 275 9.03 28.35 4.31
C SER A 275 8.66 27.54 3.07
N ASP A 276 8.50 28.22 1.93
CA ASP A 276 8.03 27.76 0.61
C ASP A 276 8.27 26.25 0.31
N GLU A 277 9.52 25.76 0.38
CA GLU A 277 9.85 24.34 0.19
C GLU A 277 9.26 23.41 1.27
N ILE A 278 9.30 23.82 2.53
CA ILE A 278 8.78 23.05 3.68
C ILE A 278 7.25 23.03 3.69
N GLY A 279 6.57 24.10 3.23
CA GLY A 279 5.12 24.09 3.00
C GLY A 279 4.72 22.99 2.02
N TYR A 280 5.41 22.93 0.86
CA TYR A 280 5.28 21.81 -0.08
C TYR A 280 5.58 20.45 0.58
N TRP A 281 6.70 20.30 1.30
CA TRP A 281 7.06 19.03 1.95
C TRP A 281 6.07 18.59 3.03
N LEU A 282 5.45 19.52 3.78
CA LEU A 282 4.40 19.21 4.74
C LEU A 282 3.13 18.74 4.05
N VAL A 283 2.61 19.50 3.08
CA VAL A 283 1.39 19.12 2.35
C VAL A 283 1.61 17.77 1.65
N ARG A 284 2.78 17.56 1.03
CA ARG A 284 3.21 16.27 0.46
C ARG A 284 3.27 15.16 1.50
N ARG A 285 3.71 15.43 2.75
CA ARG A 285 3.74 14.44 3.84
C ARG A 285 2.34 14.07 4.30
N GLU A 286 1.52 15.05 4.68
CA GLU A 286 0.18 14.80 5.24
C GLU A 286 -0.78 14.21 4.19
N ALA A 287 -0.85 14.83 3.00
CA ALA A 287 -1.62 14.27 1.89
C ALA A 287 -1.04 12.91 1.44
N GLY A 288 0.28 12.73 1.51
CA GLY A 288 0.96 11.47 1.23
C GLY A 288 0.57 10.33 2.16
N ILE A 289 0.41 10.58 3.46
CA ILE A 289 -0.11 9.59 4.41
C ILE A 289 -1.51 9.16 4.00
N TYR A 290 -2.37 10.12 3.65
CA TYR A 290 -3.77 9.89 3.33
C TYR A 290 -3.95 9.16 1.98
N LEU A 291 -3.28 9.64 0.93
CA LEU A 291 -3.27 9.02 -0.39
C LEU A 291 -2.64 7.62 -0.35
N ASP A 292 -1.52 7.42 0.35
CA ASP A 292 -0.91 6.08 0.39
C ASP A 292 -1.77 5.09 1.17
N THR A 293 -2.39 5.52 2.27
CA THR A 293 -3.30 4.67 3.08
C THR A 293 -4.56 4.28 2.31
N TYR A 294 -5.26 5.24 1.69
CA TYR A 294 -6.60 5.02 1.15
C TYR A 294 -6.65 4.84 -0.37
N LEU A 295 -5.66 5.31 -1.14
CA LEU A 295 -5.58 5.12 -2.59
C LEU A 295 -4.53 4.07 -2.96
N THR A 296 -3.26 4.30 -2.65
CA THR A 296 -2.12 3.47 -3.09
C THR A 296 -2.16 2.06 -2.49
N CYS A 297 -2.44 1.92 -1.18
CA CYS A 297 -2.56 0.62 -0.54
C CYS A 297 -3.80 -0.14 -1.02
N ILE A 298 -4.97 0.50 -1.08
CA ILE A 298 -6.22 -0.16 -1.47
C ILE A 298 -6.18 -0.59 -2.94
N LEU A 299 -5.95 0.35 -3.84
CA LEU A 299 -6.05 0.11 -5.28
C LEU A 299 -4.76 -0.53 -5.83
N GLY A 300 -3.60 -0.28 -5.23
CA GLY A 300 -2.33 -0.91 -5.58
C GLY A 300 -2.13 -2.25 -4.89
N TYR A 301 -1.78 -2.24 -3.61
CA TYR A 301 -1.30 -3.44 -2.90
C TYR A 301 -2.39 -4.47 -2.60
N TYR A 302 -3.60 -4.02 -2.22
CA TYR A 302 -4.68 -4.92 -1.79
C TYR A 302 -5.47 -5.47 -2.99
N LEU A 303 -5.68 -4.68 -4.05
CA LEU A 303 -6.50 -5.07 -5.20
C LEU A 303 -5.74 -5.30 -6.51
N GLY A 304 -4.52 -4.77 -6.66
CA GLY A 304 -3.72 -4.94 -7.87
C GLY A 304 -4.27 -4.19 -9.10
N ILE A 305 -5.00 -3.09 -8.90
CA ILE A 305 -5.61 -2.25 -9.94
C ILE A 305 -4.58 -1.26 -10.49
N ILE A 306 -3.88 -0.54 -9.63
CA ILE A 306 -2.77 0.36 -10.01
C ILE A 306 -1.41 -0.27 -9.71
N ASN A 307 -0.37 0.23 -10.37
CA ASN A 307 1.04 -0.07 -10.10
C ASN A 307 1.75 1.24 -9.68
N PRO A 308 1.77 1.53 -8.37
CA PRO A 308 2.44 2.69 -7.78
C PRO A 308 3.95 2.74 -8.01
N ILE A 309 4.50 3.94 -7.95
CA ILE A 309 5.93 4.24 -7.97
C ILE A 309 6.21 5.26 -6.87
N TYR A 310 6.97 4.88 -5.83
CA TYR A 310 7.51 5.85 -4.87
C TYR A 310 8.75 6.56 -5.46
N ASP A 311 9.15 7.70 -4.88
CA ASP A 311 10.26 8.50 -5.42
C ASP A 311 11.63 7.80 -5.26
N GLU A 312 11.91 7.42 -4.02
CA GLU A 312 13.26 7.05 -3.61
C GLU A 312 13.50 5.54 -3.54
N LEU A 313 14.80 5.21 -3.51
CA LEU A 313 15.29 3.88 -3.22
C LEU A 313 14.93 3.49 -1.78
N PHE A 314 14.19 2.39 -1.60
CA PHE A 314 13.89 1.91 -0.26
C PHE A 314 15.04 1.08 0.33
N LEU A 315 15.49 1.46 1.53
CA LEU A 315 16.47 0.72 2.34
C LEU A 315 15.88 0.34 3.71
N THR A 316 15.84 -0.95 4.04
CA THR A 316 15.26 -1.47 5.29
C THR A 316 15.95 -0.89 6.54
N LYS A 317 17.26 -0.65 6.48
CA LYS A 317 18.04 -0.04 7.58
C LYS A 317 17.58 1.39 7.87
N ILE A 318 17.46 2.22 6.84
CA ILE A 318 16.97 3.60 6.99
C ILE A 318 15.54 3.62 7.55
N PHE A 319 14.65 2.76 7.03
CA PHE A 319 13.29 2.65 7.55
C PHE A 319 13.24 2.29 9.04
N ILE A 320 14.03 1.29 9.47
CA ILE A 320 14.00 0.86 10.87
C ILE A 320 14.61 1.90 11.80
N ASP A 321 15.68 2.58 11.38
CA ASP A 321 16.32 3.61 12.19
C ASP A 321 15.34 4.77 12.44
N PHE A 322 14.69 5.30 11.38
CA PHE A 322 13.67 6.34 11.53
C PHE A 322 12.48 5.90 12.39
N ILE A 323 11.87 4.74 12.14
CA ILE A 323 10.66 4.32 12.88
C ILE A 323 10.95 3.97 14.35
N SER A 324 12.21 3.63 14.67
CA SER A 324 12.68 3.38 16.03
C SER A 324 13.06 4.63 16.82
N TYR A 325 13.39 5.72 16.13
CA TYR A 325 13.80 7.00 16.73
C TYR A 325 12.63 7.73 17.40
N THR A 326 11.40 7.47 16.97
CA THR A 326 10.19 8.13 17.48
C THR A 326 9.17 7.13 18.03
N ASP A 327 8.53 7.50 19.14
CA ASP A 327 7.34 6.85 19.68
C ASP A 327 6.05 7.65 19.36
N ASN A 328 6.13 8.78 18.64
CA ASN A 328 4.98 9.56 18.17
C ASN A 328 4.22 8.81 17.05
N PRO A 329 2.92 8.50 17.22
CA PRO A 329 2.16 7.77 16.20
C PRO A 329 2.10 8.47 14.83
N ILE A 330 2.07 9.80 14.78
CA ILE A 330 1.89 10.55 13.53
C ILE A 330 3.20 10.62 12.74
N GLU A 331 4.33 10.81 13.41
CA GLU A 331 5.65 10.66 12.79
C GLU A 331 5.86 9.24 12.25
N ARG A 332 5.44 8.20 12.98
CA ARG A 332 5.44 6.82 12.47
C ARG A 332 4.59 6.65 11.22
N LEU A 333 3.39 7.24 11.15
CA LEU A 333 2.56 7.22 9.94
C LEU A 333 3.31 7.83 8.74
N SER A 334 4.03 8.94 8.93
CA SER A 334 4.84 9.56 7.85
C SER A 334 6.01 8.69 7.34
N ILE A 335 6.44 7.70 8.12
CA ILE A 335 7.49 6.75 7.74
C ILE A 335 6.87 5.51 7.07
N ILE A 336 5.74 5.03 7.59
CA ILE A 336 4.96 3.90 7.06
C ILE A 336 4.34 4.24 5.70
N PHE A 337 3.86 5.47 5.52
CA PHE A 337 3.09 5.92 4.37
C PHE A 337 3.75 7.13 3.70
N THR A 338 3.77 7.18 2.37
CA THR A 338 4.35 8.30 1.63
C THR A 338 3.66 8.51 0.28
N MET A 339 3.62 9.76 -0.18
CA MET A 339 3.10 10.09 -1.50
C MET A 339 3.92 9.39 -2.60
N GLU A 340 3.21 8.68 -3.46
CA GLU A 340 3.76 8.16 -4.72
C GLU A 340 4.07 9.29 -5.70
N LEU A 341 5.12 9.14 -6.52
CA LEU A 341 5.37 10.03 -7.65
C LEU A 341 4.30 9.90 -8.74
N GLY A 342 3.52 8.83 -8.69
CA GLY A 342 2.50 8.50 -9.67
C GLY A 342 2.36 7.00 -9.87
N HIS A 343 1.48 6.64 -10.80
CA HIS A 343 1.14 5.26 -11.11
C HIS A 343 0.68 5.07 -12.56
N ASN A 344 0.49 3.79 -12.90
CA ASN A 344 -0.29 3.36 -14.05
C ASN A 344 -1.33 2.35 -13.59
N LEU A 345 -2.27 2.00 -14.46
CA LEU A 345 -3.09 0.81 -14.27
C LEU A 345 -2.25 -0.44 -14.56
N THR A 346 -2.54 -1.53 -13.84
CA THR A 346 -2.09 -2.88 -14.22
C THR A 346 -2.96 -3.40 -15.38
N ARG A 347 -2.62 -4.52 -16.01
CA ARG A 347 -3.52 -5.15 -17.01
C ARG A 347 -4.88 -5.52 -16.42
N PHE A 348 -4.94 -5.83 -15.13
CA PHE A 348 -6.21 -6.03 -14.42
C PHE A 348 -6.98 -4.71 -14.25
N GLY A 349 -6.30 -3.64 -13.82
CA GLY A 349 -6.88 -2.31 -13.69
C GLY A 349 -7.38 -1.73 -15.01
N GLU A 350 -6.60 -1.85 -16.09
CA GLU A 350 -7.01 -1.44 -17.43
C GLU A 350 -8.33 -2.11 -17.81
N LYS A 351 -8.44 -3.43 -17.60
CA LYS A 351 -9.67 -4.18 -17.91
C LYS A 351 -10.89 -3.71 -17.10
N ILE A 352 -10.71 -3.37 -15.83
CA ILE A 352 -11.76 -2.84 -14.94
C ILE A 352 -12.22 -1.44 -15.40
N ILE A 353 -11.27 -0.57 -15.75
CA ILE A 353 -11.54 0.85 -16.00
C ILE A 353 -12.02 1.11 -17.43
N MET A 354 -11.65 0.25 -18.41
CA MET A 354 -12.15 0.31 -19.79
C MET A 354 -13.67 0.15 -19.90
N GLU A 355 -14.33 -0.44 -18.90
CA GLU A 355 -15.80 -0.51 -18.83
C GLU A 355 -16.45 0.84 -18.45
N ARG A 356 -15.66 1.87 -18.12
CA ARG A 356 -16.13 3.16 -17.56
C ARG A 356 -15.60 4.40 -18.27
N LYS A 357 -14.33 4.40 -18.68
CA LYS A 357 -13.70 5.52 -19.40
C LYS A 357 -12.72 5.03 -20.46
N ILE A 358 -12.43 5.92 -21.42
CA ILE A 358 -11.25 5.79 -22.27
C ILE A 358 -10.02 6.03 -21.38
N ILE A 359 -9.06 5.11 -21.45
CA ILE A 359 -7.80 5.16 -20.69
C ILE A 359 -6.72 5.75 -21.59
N LYS A 360 -5.80 6.53 -21.01
CA LYS A 360 -4.62 7.02 -21.72
C LYS A 360 -3.74 5.84 -22.17
N GLY A 361 -3.05 6.03 -23.31
CA GLY A 361 -1.97 5.13 -23.71
C GLY A 361 -0.93 5.02 -22.61
N ASN A 362 -0.42 3.81 -22.35
CA ASN A 362 0.61 3.63 -21.34
C ASN A 362 1.94 4.24 -21.85
N ASN A 363 2.32 5.37 -21.26
CA ASN A 363 3.52 6.11 -21.64
C ASN A 363 4.83 5.44 -21.19
N PHE A 364 4.75 4.40 -20.34
CA PHE A 364 5.90 3.69 -19.82
C PHE A 364 6.26 2.52 -20.74
N LYS A 365 7.47 2.59 -21.30
CA LYS A 365 7.95 1.68 -22.35
C LYS A 365 8.20 0.27 -21.83
N ASP A 366 7.87 -0.73 -22.65
CA ASP A 366 8.20 -2.13 -22.38
C ASP A 366 9.70 -2.33 -22.10
N LEU A 367 10.00 -3.20 -21.12
CA LEU A 367 11.37 -3.49 -20.71
C LEU A 367 12.09 -4.40 -21.68
N VAL A 368 13.32 -4.03 -22.04
CA VAL A 368 14.26 -4.90 -22.74
C VAL A 368 15.01 -5.77 -21.71
N PRO A 369 14.82 -7.12 -21.68
CA PRO A 369 15.28 -7.95 -20.56
C PRO A 369 16.79 -7.98 -20.29
N LYS A 370 17.63 -7.67 -21.29
CA LYS A 370 19.09 -7.54 -21.10
C LYS A 370 19.47 -6.40 -20.15
N ASN A 371 18.70 -5.30 -20.17
CA ASN A 371 19.01 -4.11 -19.39
C ASN A 371 18.64 -4.29 -17.92
N ILE A 372 17.60 -5.09 -17.62
CA ILE A 372 17.10 -5.34 -16.25
C ILE A 372 18.21 -5.90 -15.35
N LYS A 373 19.07 -6.79 -15.86
CA LYS A 373 20.21 -7.33 -15.08
C LYS A 373 21.22 -6.25 -14.71
N SER A 374 21.55 -5.34 -15.63
CA SER A 374 22.44 -4.20 -15.34
C SER A 374 21.84 -3.32 -14.25
N CYS A 375 20.55 -2.96 -14.38
CA CYS A 375 19.86 -2.15 -13.39
C CYS A 375 19.81 -2.80 -11.99
N ILE A 376 19.75 -4.14 -11.92
CA ILE A 376 19.80 -4.88 -10.65
C ILE A 376 21.20 -4.85 -10.03
N GLU A 377 22.28 -4.98 -10.81
CA GLU A 377 23.64 -4.85 -10.26
C GLU A 377 23.98 -3.39 -9.89
N GLU A 378 23.53 -2.41 -10.69
CA GLU A 378 23.59 -0.97 -10.36
C GLU A 378 22.87 -0.68 -9.04
N TYR A 379 21.68 -1.25 -8.84
CA TYR A 379 20.91 -1.15 -7.59
C TYR A 379 21.69 -1.69 -6.38
N LYS A 380 22.26 -2.90 -6.49
CA LYS A 380 23.07 -3.49 -5.42
C LYS A 380 24.25 -2.61 -5.05
N ASN A 381 25.03 -2.17 -6.05
CA ASN A 381 26.20 -1.33 -5.83
C ASN A 381 25.82 0.02 -5.20
N LYS A 382 24.74 0.66 -5.66
CA LYS A 382 24.26 1.93 -5.08
C LYS A 382 23.82 1.75 -3.63
N LYS A 383 23.07 0.67 -3.33
CA LYS A 383 22.63 0.34 -1.97
C LYS A 383 23.82 0.07 -1.03
N ASP A 384 24.73 -0.80 -1.43
CA ASP A 384 25.87 -1.20 -0.60
C ASP A 384 26.77 0.04 -0.33
N ASN A 385 26.94 0.96 -1.31
CA ASN A 385 27.61 2.25 -1.11
C ASN A 385 26.88 3.19 -0.13
N ILE A 386 25.55 3.32 -0.21
CA ILE A 386 24.78 4.17 0.72
C ILE A 386 24.89 3.62 2.14
N LEU A 387 24.76 2.31 2.32
CA LEU A 387 24.87 1.66 3.64
C LEU A 387 26.28 1.79 4.22
N TYR A 388 27.33 1.68 3.40
CA TYR A 388 28.71 1.91 3.82
C TYR A 388 28.88 3.32 4.44
N HIS A 389 28.41 4.36 3.77
CA HIS A 389 28.47 5.75 4.26
C HIS A 389 27.49 6.10 5.40
N ILE A 390 26.67 5.16 5.87
CA ILE A 390 25.83 5.32 7.08
C ILE A 390 26.55 4.73 8.32
N HIS A 391 27.63 3.98 8.12
CA HIS A 391 28.43 3.36 9.19
C HIS A 391 29.78 4.05 9.46
N ASP A 392 30.20 4.95 8.57
CA ASP A 392 31.32 5.90 8.75
C ASP A 392 30.85 7.20 9.45
#